data_AF-A0A956S713-F1
#
_entry.id   AF-A0A956S713-F1
#
_cell.length_a   1.000
_cell.length_b   1.000
_cell.length_c   1.000
_cell.angle_alpha   90.00
_cell.angle_beta   90.00
_cell.angle_gamma   90.00
#
_symmetry.space_group_name_H-M   'P 1'
#
loop_
_entity.id
_entity.type
_entity.pdbx_description
1 polymer ?
#
loop_
_entity_poly.entity_id
_entity_poly.type
_entity_poly.pdbx_seq_one_letter_code
_entity_poly.pdbx_strand_id
1 'polypeptide(L)'
;DEFMIQGGDPNSKNAKVGDKLGMGGLDYRVDAEFNKNLIHKRGVLAAARDNNPAMASSSTQFYIVDGRTFTADELNTLATRTDNHWTEDQKKIYETIGGAPFLDMKYTVFGEVVEGMDVVDKIAKVAKDPYDRPLIDVRMLKISLSRE
;
A
#
# COMPACT_ATOMS: atom_id res chain seq x y z
N ASP A 1 -4.56 -12.66 -4.18
CA ASP A 1 -3.36 -11.93 -3.72
C ASP A 1 -3.68 -11.23 -2.41
N GLU A 2 -2.79 -11.39 -1.43
CA GLU A 2 -2.89 -10.78 -0.09
C GLU A 2 -1.76 -9.76 0.06
N PHE A 3 -1.87 -8.63 -0.62
CA PHE A 3 -0.82 -7.61 -0.63
C PHE A 3 -1.36 -6.20 -0.40
N MET A 4 -1.94 -5.56 -1.41
CA MET A 4 -2.46 -4.20 -1.30
C MET A 4 -3.40 -3.88 -2.46
N ILE A 5 -4.17 -2.81 -2.30
CA ILE A 5 -4.94 -2.18 -3.39
C ILE A 5 -4.35 -0.81 -3.70
N GLN A 6 -4.06 -0.53 -4.97
CA GLN A 6 -3.41 0.71 -5.41
C GLN A 6 -4.36 1.62 -6.17
N GLY A 7 -4.24 2.93 -5.95
CA GLY A 7 -5.00 3.96 -6.65
C GLY A 7 -4.23 5.27 -6.79
N GLY A 8 -4.94 6.31 -7.24
CA GLY A 8 -4.40 7.67 -7.32
C GLY A 8 -3.70 8.02 -8.64
N ASP A 9 -3.60 7.10 -9.61
CA ASP A 9 -3.07 7.42 -10.94
C ASP A 9 -4.02 8.38 -11.69
N PRO A 10 -3.62 9.62 -12.04
CA PRO A 10 -4.47 10.55 -12.77
C PRO A 10 -4.94 10.05 -14.14
N ASN A 11 -4.17 9.18 -14.80
CA ASN A 11 -4.51 8.59 -16.09
C ASN A 11 -5.69 7.61 -15.99
N SER A 12 -5.95 7.07 -14.80
CA SER A 12 -7.04 6.11 -14.57
C SER A 12 -8.44 6.73 -14.73
N LYS A 13 -8.60 8.06 -14.62
CA LYS A 13 -9.91 8.75 -14.63
C LYS A 13 -10.77 8.43 -15.85
N ASN A 14 -10.13 8.34 -17.02
CA ASN A 14 -10.79 8.10 -18.30
C ASN A 14 -10.22 6.86 -19.02
N ALA A 15 -9.53 5.99 -18.28
CA ALA A 15 -8.90 4.81 -18.85
C ALA A 15 -9.94 3.86 -19.45
N LYS A 16 -9.61 3.30 -20.60
CA LYS A 16 -10.38 2.22 -21.21
C LYS A 16 -10.01 0.89 -20.58
N VAL A 17 -10.89 -0.09 -20.75
CA VAL A 17 -10.62 -1.48 -20.36
C VAL A 17 -9.35 -1.95 -21.07
N GLY A 18 -8.41 -2.51 -20.30
CA GLY A 18 -7.13 -3.01 -20.81
C GLY A 18 -6.01 -1.97 -20.92
N ASP A 19 -6.26 -0.68 -20.66
CA ASP A 19 -5.16 0.30 -20.59
C ASP A 19 -4.20 -0.07 -19.45
N LYS A 20 -2.90 0.07 -19.67
CA LYS A 20 -1.91 -0.09 -18.60
C LYS A 20 -1.89 1.16 -17.72
N LEU A 21 -2.05 0.96 -16.42
CA LEU A 21 -2.08 2.01 -15.41
C LEU A 21 -0.94 1.84 -14.40
N GLY A 22 -0.77 2.81 -13.51
CA GLY A 22 0.27 2.82 -12.47
C GLY A 22 1.48 3.68 -12.83
N MET A 23 1.52 4.27 -14.04
CA MET A 23 2.63 5.09 -14.53
C MET A 23 2.31 6.60 -14.55
N GLY A 24 1.09 7.01 -14.24
CA GLY A 24 0.74 8.44 -14.20
C GLY A 24 1.16 9.13 -12.90
N GLY A 25 1.15 10.46 -12.95
CA GLY A 25 1.52 11.33 -11.83
C GLY A 25 1.64 12.78 -12.28
N LEU A 26 1.98 13.66 -11.35
CA LEU A 26 2.36 15.04 -11.63
C LEU A 26 3.89 15.14 -11.80
N ASP A 27 4.36 16.25 -12.38
CA ASP A 27 5.79 16.51 -12.64
C ASP A 27 6.58 16.94 -11.39
N TYR A 28 6.32 16.24 -10.27
CA TYR A 28 7.08 16.35 -9.04
C TYR A 28 6.93 15.08 -8.21
N ARG A 29 7.80 14.95 -7.20
CA ARG A 29 7.77 13.89 -6.19
C ARG A 29 7.65 14.51 -4.81
N VAL A 30 7.21 13.71 -3.86
CA VAL A 30 7.20 14.07 -2.44
C VAL A 30 8.35 13.35 -1.77
N ASP A 31 9.15 14.05 -0.96
CA ASP A 31 10.27 13.44 -0.26
C ASP A 31 9.81 12.27 0.64
N ALA A 32 10.72 11.33 0.88
CA ALA A 32 10.43 10.20 1.76
C ALA A 32 10.33 10.64 3.22
N GLU A 33 9.28 10.20 3.91
CA GLU A 33 9.03 10.51 5.32
C GLU A 33 8.94 9.21 6.13
N PHE A 34 10.08 8.55 6.32
CA PHE A 34 10.11 7.27 7.00
C PHE A 34 10.09 7.41 8.52
N ASN A 35 9.24 6.63 9.17
CA ASN A 35 9.12 6.58 10.62
C ASN A 35 9.07 5.13 11.10
N LYS A 36 10.00 4.75 11.98
CA LYS A 36 10.09 3.38 12.52
C LYS A 36 8.85 2.94 13.30
N ASN A 37 8.03 3.89 13.75
CA ASN A 37 6.77 3.61 14.45
C ASN A 37 5.58 3.44 13.50
N LEU A 38 5.72 3.82 12.23
CA LEU A 38 4.69 3.70 11.20
C LEU A 38 5.03 2.53 10.27
N ILE A 39 4.62 1.34 10.68
CA ILE A 39 4.87 0.09 9.96
C ILE A 39 3.73 -0.22 8.98
N HIS A 40 4.00 -1.03 7.95
CA HIS A 40 3.02 -1.45 6.94
C HIS A 40 2.11 -2.56 7.46
N LYS A 41 1.49 -2.35 8.63
CA LYS A 41 0.41 -3.22 9.13
C LYS A 41 -0.79 -3.18 8.18
N ARG A 42 -1.60 -4.24 8.20
CA ARG A 42 -2.87 -4.29 7.47
C ARG A 42 -3.73 -3.06 7.76
N GLY A 43 -4.31 -2.48 6.70
CA GLY A 43 -5.15 -1.28 6.74
C GLY A 43 -4.39 0.03 6.61
N VAL A 44 -3.06 0.03 6.58
CA VAL A 44 -2.28 1.26 6.41
C VAL A 44 -2.44 1.87 5.01
N LEU A 45 -2.57 3.19 4.98
CA LEU A 45 -2.49 4.03 3.78
C LEU A 45 -1.05 4.52 3.61
N ALA A 46 -0.44 4.18 2.48
CA ALA A 46 0.94 4.51 2.18
C ALA A 46 1.12 5.01 0.73
N ALA A 47 2.17 5.79 0.51
CA ALA A 47 2.45 6.38 -0.79
C ALA A 47 3.16 5.38 -1.70
N ALA A 48 2.70 5.26 -2.95
CA ALA A 48 3.39 4.45 -3.97
C ALA A 48 4.63 5.20 -4.49
N ARG A 49 5.58 4.47 -5.07
CA ARG A 49 6.69 5.05 -5.83
C ARG A 49 7.25 4.04 -6.82
N ASP A 50 7.97 4.56 -7.80
CA ASP A 50 8.88 3.78 -8.61
C ASP A 50 10.23 3.58 -7.89
N ASN A 51 11.17 2.96 -8.60
CA ASN A 51 12.52 2.77 -8.11
C ASN A 51 13.38 4.00 -8.39
N ASN A 52 13.51 4.88 -7.40
CA ASN A 52 14.36 6.07 -7.48
C ASN A 52 15.31 6.16 -6.27
N PRO A 53 16.52 6.74 -6.40
CA PRO A 53 17.53 6.74 -5.34
C PRO A 53 17.12 7.47 -4.06
N ALA A 54 16.33 8.54 -4.19
CA ALA A 54 15.81 9.30 -3.06
C ALA A 54 14.69 8.56 -2.31
N MET A 55 14.18 7.46 -2.87
CA MET A 55 12.96 6.78 -2.43
C MET A 55 11.76 7.72 -2.30
N ALA A 56 11.76 8.80 -3.08
CA ALA A 56 10.72 9.81 -3.07
C ALA A 56 9.41 9.22 -3.61
N SER A 57 8.32 9.61 -2.99
CA SER A 57 6.96 9.15 -3.25
C SER A 57 6.42 9.70 -4.57
N SER A 58 5.49 8.96 -5.17
CA SER A 58 4.58 9.50 -6.19
C SER A 58 3.86 10.73 -5.64
N SER A 59 3.64 11.71 -6.51
CA SER A 59 2.87 12.91 -6.18
C SER A 59 1.38 12.65 -5.93
N THR A 60 0.85 11.51 -6.36
CA THR A 60 -0.60 11.26 -6.38
C THR A 60 -1.00 9.83 -6.05
N GLN A 61 -0.14 8.84 -6.33
CA GLN A 61 -0.48 7.44 -6.16
C GLN A 61 -0.25 6.96 -4.72
N PHE A 62 -1.18 6.15 -4.24
CA PHE A 62 -1.17 5.58 -2.90
C PHE A 62 -1.73 4.16 -2.94
N TYR A 63 -1.57 3.44 -1.84
CA TYR A 63 -2.17 2.14 -1.65
C TYR A 63 -2.64 1.92 -0.22
N ILE A 64 -3.56 0.97 -0.08
CA ILE A 64 -4.01 0.45 1.21
C ILE A 64 -3.51 -0.97 1.34
N VAL A 65 -2.84 -1.28 2.45
CA VAL A 65 -2.30 -2.62 2.72
C VAL A 65 -3.45 -3.56 3.02
N ASP A 66 -3.64 -4.56 2.16
CA ASP A 66 -4.46 -5.72 2.48
C ASP A 66 -3.61 -6.66 3.36
N GLY A 67 -2.53 -7.17 2.77
CA GLY A 67 -1.49 -7.92 3.45
C GLY A 67 -1.95 -9.27 3.98
N ARG A 68 -1.02 -9.96 4.63
CA ARG A 68 -1.26 -11.26 5.27
C ARG A 68 -0.57 -11.34 6.63
N THR A 69 -0.92 -12.34 7.41
CA THR A 69 -0.17 -12.70 8.62
C THR A 69 1.13 -13.41 8.25
N PHE A 70 2.13 -13.28 9.12
CA PHE A 70 3.44 -13.92 8.98
C PHE A 70 3.74 -14.81 10.18
N THR A 71 4.49 -15.88 9.99
CA THR A 71 5.04 -16.64 11.11
C THR A 71 6.30 -15.95 11.67
N ALA A 72 6.68 -16.27 12.91
CA ALA A 72 7.92 -15.78 13.50
C ALA A 72 9.16 -16.09 12.62
N ASP A 73 9.21 -17.29 12.02
CA ASP A 73 10.31 -17.71 11.13
C ASP A 73 10.35 -16.91 9.81
N GLU A 74 9.18 -16.62 9.24
CA GLU A 74 9.08 -15.75 8.07
C GLU A 74 9.56 -14.33 8.40
N LEU A 75 9.16 -13.79 9.54
CA LEU A 75 9.60 -12.48 10.00
C LEU A 75 11.10 -12.43 10.27
N ASN A 76 11.67 -13.45 10.92
CA ASN A 76 13.12 -13.53 11.13
C ASN A 76 13.88 -13.55 9.80
N THR A 77 13.39 -14.32 8.83
CA THR A 77 13.99 -14.39 7.49
C THR A 77 13.86 -13.05 6.76
N LEU A 78 12.70 -12.39 6.83
CA LEU A 78 12.48 -11.08 6.21
C LEU A 78 13.33 -9.99 6.86
N ALA A 79 13.44 -9.97 8.20
CA ALA A 79 14.25 -9.02 8.94
C ALA A 79 15.69 -9.00 8.42
N THR A 80 16.31 -10.18 8.24
CA THR A 80 17.65 -10.30 7.64
C THR A 80 17.70 -9.81 6.19
N ARG A 81 16.70 -10.18 5.37
CA ARG A 81 16.68 -9.82 3.94
C ARG A 81 16.44 -8.33 3.69
N THR A 82 15.73 -7.66 4.59
CA THR A 82 15.35 -6.25 4.42
C THR A 82 16.08 -5.31 5.37
N ASP A 83 17.01 -5.83 6.18
CA ASP A 83 17.72 -5.09 7.25
C ASP A 83 16.75 -4.40 8.23
N ASN A 84 15.60 -5.03 8.47
CA ASN A 84 14.58 -4.49 9.37
C ASN A 84 14.80 -5.02 10.79
N HIS A 85 14.58 -4.12 11.75
CA HIS A 85 14.76 -4.38 13.17
C HIS A 85 13.46 -4.08 13.92
N TRP A 86 12.46 -4.95 13.73
CA TRP A 86 11.16 -4.80 14.37
C TRP A 86 11.20 -5.07 15.87
N THR A 87 10.44 -4.29 16.64
CA THR A 87 10.18 -4.60 18.05
C THR A 87 9.30 -5.85 18.17
N GLU A 88 9.27 -6.47 19.35
CA GLU A 88 8.39 -7.61 19.59
C GLU A 88 6.90 -7.27 19.39
N ASP A 89 6.48 -6.05 19.75
CA ASP A 89 5.11 -5.58 19.50
C ASP A 89 4.80 -5.47 18.00
N GLN A 90 5.76 -4.97 17.20
CA GLN A 90 5.61 -4.89 15.75
C GLN A 90 5.55 -6.28 15.10
N LYS A 91 6.39 -7.22 15.55
CA LYS A 91 6.31 -8.62 15.09
C LYS A 91 4.95 -9.22 15.41
N LYS A 92 4.45 -9.02 16.64
CA LYS A 92 3.13 -9.51 17.06
C LYS A 92 2.00 -8.94 16.20
N ILE A 93 2.08 -7.68 15.79
CA ILE A 93 1.13 -7.10 14.81
C ILE A 93 1.17 -7.88 13.50
N TYR A 94 2.36 -8.15 12.95
CA TYR A 94 2.47 -8.92 11.71
C TYR A 94 2.04 -10.38 11.84
N GLU A 95 2.17 -10.99 13.01
CA GLU A 95 1.70 -12.35 13.29
C GLU A 95 0.17 -12.45 13.43
N THR A 96 -0.48 -11.41 13.98
CA THR A 96 -1.90 -11.47 14.37
C THR A 96 -2.84 -10.67 13.47
N ILE A 97 -2.42 -9.48 13.08
CA ILE A 97 -3.19 -8.55 12.24
C ILE A 97 -2.74 -8.65 10.78
N GLY A 98 -1.45 -8.89 10.56
CA GLY A 98 -0.83 -8.98 9.24
C GLY A 98 -0.39 -7.65 8.66
N GLY A 99 0.10 -7.69 7.41
CA GLY A 99 0.59 -6.50 6.70
C GLY A 99 1.53 -6.83 5.56
N ALA A 100 2.46 -5.91 5.29
CA ALA A 100 3.49 -6.00 4.26
C ALA A 100 4.87 -5.55 4.82
N PRO A 101 5.45 -6.29 5.79
CA PRO A 101 6.66 -5.89 6.51
C PRO A 101 7.86 -5.55 5.61
N PHE A 102 7.96 -6.20 4.45
CA PHE A 102 9.05 -5.97 3.49
C PHE A 102 9.08 -4.56 2.86
N LEU A 103 8.02 -3.76 3.07
CA LEU A 103 7.89 -2.36 2.66
C LEU A 103 8.35 -1.36 3.74
N ASP A 104 8.55 -1.80 4.99
CA ASP A 104 8.97 -0.93 6.08
C ASP A 104 10.30 -0.23 5.77
N MET A 105 10.39 1.04 6.16
CA MET A 105 11.51 1.95 5.88
C MET A 105 11.84 2.13 4.39
N LYS A 106 10.91 1.77 3.49
CA LYS A 106 11.05 1.92 2.03
C LYS A 106 9.95 2.74 1.39
N TYR A 107 8.79 2.86 2.05
CA TYR A 107 7.62 3.60 1.58
C TYR A 107 7.04 4.44 2.72
N THR A 108 6.55 5.63 2.41
CA THR A 108 5.96 6.55 3.39
C THR A 108 4.57 6.09 3.78
N VAL A 109 4.39 5.77 5.05
CA VAL A 109 3.07 5.55 5.68
C VAL A 109 2.54 6.88 6.18
N PHE A 110 1.32 7.25 5.78
CA PHE A 110 0.73 8.56 6.13
C PHE A 110 -0.72 8.51 6.62
N GLY A 111 -1.29 7.31 6.76
CA GLY A 111 -2.60 7.14 7.36
C GLY A 111 -2.97 5.67 7.56
N GLU A 112 -4.19 5.42 8.01
CA GLU A 112 -4.75 4.09 8.14
C GLU A 112 -6.27 4.12 7.96
N VAL A 113 -6.82 2.98 7.54
CA VAL A 113 -8.26 2.76 7.47
C VAL A 113 -8.79 2.53 8.88
N VAL A 114 -9.63 3.45 9.36
CA VAL A 114 -10.30 3.33 10.66
C VAL A 114 -11.65 2.61 10.56
N GLU A 115 -12.31 2.71 9.40
CA GLU A 115 -13.59 2.05 9.09
C GLU A 115 -13.62 1.58 7.63
N GLY A 116 -14.33 0.48 7.34
CA GLY A 116 -14.51 -0.02 5.97
C GLY A 116 -13.43 -0.99 5.48
N MET A 117 -12.70 -1.67 6.38
CA MET A 117 -11.77 -2.73 5.98
C MET A 117 -12.45 -3.89 5.23
N ASP A 118 -13.73 -4.19 5.50
CA ASP A 118 -14.47 -5.19 4.74
C ASP A 118 -14.67 -4.78 3.26
N VAL A 119 -14.69 -3.47 2.98
CA VAL A 119 -14.74 -2.93 1.61
C VAL A 119 -13.39 -3.10 0.94
N VAL A 120 -12.28 -2.83 1.66
CA VAL A 120 -10.92 -3.11 1.18
C VAL A 120 -10.78 -4.59 0.78
N ASP A 121 -11.25 -5.50 1.63
CA ASP A 121 -11.23 -6.95 1.36
C ASP A 121 -12.00 -7.33 0.09
N LYS A 122 -13.17 -6.71 -0.13
CA LYS A 122 -13.99 -6.93 -1.33
C LYS A 122 -13.26 -6.43 -2.58
N ILE A 123 -12.61 -5.27 -2.50
CA ILE A 123 -11.83 -4.71 -3.61
C ILE A 123 -10.62 -5.60 -3.93
N ALA A 124 -9.88 -6.06 -2.92
CA ALA A 124 -8.72 -6.92 -3.12
C ALA A 124 -9.05 -8.26 -3.82
N LYS A 125 -10.30 -8.74 -3.68
CA LYS A 125 -10.78 -10.01 -4.22
C LYS A 125 -11.48 -9.91 -5.58
N VAL A 126 -11.62 -8.71 -6.16
CA VAL A 126 -12.23 -8.58 -7.50
C VAL A 126 -11.41 -9.32 -8.54
N ALA A 127 -12.06 -9.77 -9.62
CA ALA A 127 -11.36 -10.38 -10.73
C ALA A 127 -10.44 -9.35 -11.41
N LYS A 128 -9.19 -9.76 -11.69
CA LYS A 128 -8.14 -8.91 -12.28
C LYS A 128 -7.62 -9.53 -13.57
N ASP A 129 -7.01 -8.70 -14.40
CA ASP A 129 -6.22 -9.15 -15.54
C ASP A 129 -4.82 -9.65 -15.08
N PRO A 130 -3.99 -10.19 -15.99
CA PRO A 130 -2.63 -10.65 -15.64
C PRO A 130 -1.65 -9.56 -15.19
N TYR A 131 -2.05 -8.28 -15.23
CA TYR A 131 -1.26 -7.13 -14.77
C TYR A 131 -1.83 -6.55 -13.47
N ASP A 132 -2.66 -7.31 -12.76
CA ASP A 132 -3.32 -6.93 -11.51
C ASP A 132 -4.30 -5.74 -11.61
N ARG A 133 -4.71 -5.37 -12.84
CA ARG A 133 -5.78 -4.37 -13.01
C ARG A 133 -7.15 -5.05 -12.86
N PRO A 134 -8.09 -4.50 -12.05
CA PRO A 134 -9.46 -4.99 -12.00
C PRO A 134 -10.12 -5.06 -13.39
N LEU A 135 -10.79 -6.17 -13.70
CA LEU A 135 -11.53 -6.33 -14.96
C LEU A 135 -12.71 -5.36 -15.08
N ILE A 136 -13.29 -4.98 -13.94
CA ILE A 136 -14.31 -3.94 -13.81
C ILE A 136 -13.70 -2.82 -12.95
N ASP A 137 -13.73 -1.59 -13.47
CA ASP A 137 -13.14 -0.43 -12.78
C ASP A 137 -13.75 -0.24 -11.37
N VAL A 138 -12.88 -0.17 -10.37
CA VAL A 138 -13.24 0.26 -9.01
C VAL A 138 -12.94 1.75 -8.89
N ARG A 139 -14.00 2.58 -8.91
CA ARG A 139 -13.87 4.04 -9.06
C ARG A 139 -13.99 4.77 -7.72
N MET A 140 -13.05 5.69 -7.46
CA MET A 140 -13.23 6.72 -6.43
C MET A 140 -14.14 7.82 -6.96
N LEU A 141 -15.37 7.87 -6.47
CA LEU A 141 -16.38 8.82 -6.95
C LEU A 141 -16.29 10.18 -6.24
N LYS A 142 -16.00 10.17 -4.94
CA LYS A 142 -15.92 11.35 -4.10
C LYS A 142 -14.93 11.12 -2.97
N ILE A 143 -14.13 12.13 -2.69
CA ILE A 143 -13.29 12.21 -1.49
C ILE A 143 -13.82 13.40 -0.68
N SER A 144 -14.02 13.20 0.62
CA SER A 144 -14.45 14.26 1.54
C SER A 144 -13.40 14.40 2.62
N LEU A 145 -13.03 15.63 2.93
CA LEU A 145 -12.14 15.95 4.03
C LEU A 145 -12.98 16.54 5.15
N SER A 146 -13.03 15.84 6.29
CA SER A 146 -13.59 16.34 7.53
C SER A 146 -12.46 16.60 8.51
N ARG A 147 -12.67 17.59 9.38
CA ARG A 147 -11.84 17.80 10.56
C ARG A 147 -12.69 17.44 11.76
N GLU A 148 -12.22 16.47 12.54
CA GLU A 148 -12.76 16.19 13.87
C GLU A 148 -12.27 17.23 14.89
#